data_AF-A0A2V9TT40-F1
#
_entry.id   AF-A0A2V9TT40-F1
#
_cell.length_a   1.000
_cell.length_b   1.000
_cell.length_c   1.000
_cell.angle_alpha   90.00
_cell.angle_beta   90.00
_cell.angle_gamma   90.00
#
_symmetry.space_group_name_H-M   'P 1'
#
loop_
_entity.id
_entity.type
_entity.pdbx_description
1 polymer ?
#
loop_
_entity_poly.entity_id
_entity_poly.type
_entity_poly.pdbx_seq_one_letter_code
_entity_poly.pdbx_strand_id
1 'polypeptide(L)'
;MNLQQQGGRLHRVTFWRGDKAQKAKMTAALRRNLQFAVPDLIHDAQASGGSISTTFKLYKDLTVVCESLDSLLPPGSREGKTELTALSNDLSDMNRLREELSSYIQQTAASMESKNAQLVSSAGRSPKRVIVDDNIPEKPSPRKRRPSNQ
;
A
#
# COMPACT_ATOMS: atom_id res chain seq x y z
N MET A 1 -5.68 -16.64 -29.65
CA MET A 1 -4.76 -16.64 -28.50
C MET A 1 -3.51 -15.86 -28.85
N ASN A 2 -3.24 -14.72 -28.22
CA ASN A 2 -1.88 -14.33 -27.84
C ASN A 2 -1.97 -13.21 -26.79
N LEU A 3 -1.84 -13.60 -25.53
CA LEU A 3 -1.82 -12.70 -24.38
C LEU A 3 -0.38 -12.20 -24.23
N GLN A 4 -0.05 -11.10 -24.90
CA GLN A 4 1.28 -10.51 -24.76
C GLN A 4 1.35 -9.79 -23.42
N GLN A 5 2.18 -10.38 -22.55
CA GLN A 5 2.41 -9.98 -21.17
C GLN A 5 2.79 -8.50 -21.06
N GLN A 6 1.88 -7.69 -20.53
CA GLN A 6 2.26 -6.43 -19.89
C GLN A 6 2.87 -6.76 -18.53
N GLY A 7 4.11 -7.28 -18.56
CA GLY A 7 4.98 -7.25 -17.39
C GLY A 7 5.25 -5.80 -17.07
N GLY A 8 4.67 -5.33 -15.95
CA GLY A 8 4.84 -3.98 -15.45
C GLY A 8 6.32 -3.65 -15.34
N ARG A 9 6.83 -2.83 -16.28
CA ARG A 9 8.05 -2.08 -16.06
C ARG A 9 7.79 -1.24 -14.84
N LEU A 10 8.34 -1.66 -13.70
CA LEU A 10 8.59 -0.76 -12.60
C LEU A 10 9.44 0.35 -13.20
N HIS A 11 8.81 1.47 -13.53
CA HIS A 11 9.50 2.71 -13.82
C HIS A 11 10.16 3.11 -12.50
N ARG A 12 11.30 2.49 -12.18
CA ARG A 12 12.29 3.10 -11.29
C ARG A 12 12.64 4.38 -12.02
N VAL A 13 12.00 5.47 -11.61
CA VAL A 13 12.07 6.73 -12.34
C VAL A 13 13.54 7.07 -12.45
N THR A 14 14.05 6.95 -13.66
CA THR A 14 15.39 7.34 -14.01
C THR A 14 15.37 8.86 -14.11
N PHE A 15 15.36 9.53 -12.94
CA PHE A 15 15.50 10.98 -12.76
C PHE A 15 16.91 11.42 -13.17
N TRP A 16 17.33 11.11 -14.40
CA TRP A 16 18.63 11.50 -14.88
C TRP A 16 18.64 13.01 -15.09
N ARG A 17 19.48 13.69 -14.29
CA ARG A 17 20.12 14.97 -14.63
C ARG A 17 19.14 16.06 -15.06
N GLY A 18 18.19 16.40 -14.19
CA GLY A 18 17.36 17.59 -14.37
C GLY A 18 18.22 18.86 -14.41
N ASP A 19 17.93 19.73 -15.37
CA ASP A 19 18.50 21.08 -15.46
C ASP A 19 18.27 21.87 -14.15
N LYS A 20 19.03 22.94 -13.91
CA LYS A 20 18.96 23.76 -12.67
C LYS A 20 17.52 24.18 -12.33
N ALA A 21 16.70 24.49 -13.34
CA ALA A 21 15.29 24.84 -13.16
C ALA A 21 14.44 23.68 -12.62
N GLN A 22 14.71 22.44 -13.06
CA GLN A 22 14.02 21.25 -12.56
C GLN A 22 14.43 20.95 -11.11
N LYS A 23 15.72 21.05 -10.79
CA LYS A 23 16.20 20.90 -9.40
C LYS A 23 15.56 21.92 -8.47
N ALA A 24 15.49 23.20 -8.87
CA ALA A 24 14.84 24.24 -8.08
C ALA A 24 13.35 23.94 -7.81
N LYS A 25 12.62 23.46 -8.83
CA LYS A 25 11.22 23.03 -8.67
C LYS A 25 11.09 21.85 -7.71
N MET A 26 11.96 20.85 -7.82
CA MET A 26 11.97 19.68 -6.92
C MET A 26 12.29 20.09 -5.48
N THR A 27 13.29 20.95 -5.27
CA THR A 27 13.63 21.48 -3.93
C THR A 27 12.47 22.27 -3.33
N ALA A 28 11.77 23.09 -4.12
CA ALA A 28 10.61 23.84 -3.64
C ALA A 28 9.44 22.93 -3.25
N ALA A 29 9.16 21.91 -4.07
CA ALA A 29 8.11 20.92 -3.79
C ALA A 29 8.45 20.09 -2.54
N LEU A 30 9.71 19.63 -2.42
CA LEU A 30 10.22 18.90 -1.28
C LEU A 30 10.09 19.72 0.01
N ARG A 31 10.53 20.97 0.00
CA ARG A 31 10.40 21.88 1.15
C ARG A 31 8.94 22.06 1.56
N ARG A 32 8.03 22.24 0.60
CA ARG A 32 6.60 22.37 0.86
C ARG A 32 6.03 21.10 1.49
N ASN A 33 6.37 19.93 0.95
CA ASN A 33 5.86 18.65 1.47
C ASN A 33 6.37 18.37 2.87
N LEU A 34 7.65 18.63 3.15
CA LEU A 34 8.22 18.50 4.49
C LEU A 34 7.58 19.46 5.50
N GLN A 35 7.27 20.69 5.08
CA GLN A 35 6.71 21.70 5.96
C GLN A 35 5.22 21.50 6.26
N PHE A 36 4.44 21.05 5.27
CA PHE A 36 2.98 21.04 5.38
C PHE A 36 2.36 19.65 5.28
N ALA A 37 2.88 18.76 4.43
CA ALA A 37 2.23 17.47 4.20
C ALA A 37 2.67 16.38 5.19
N VAL A 38 3.97 16.30 5.51
CA VAL A 38 4.51 15.28 6.42
C VAL A 38 3.95 15.41 7.84
N PRO A 39 3.84 16.62 8.44
CA PRO A 39 3.23 16.77 9.77
C PRO A 39 1.78 16.27 9.81
N ASP A 40 0.99 16.57 8.78
CA ASP A 40 -0.40 16.09 8.68
C ASP A 40 -0.47 14.56 8.57
N LEU A 41 0.41 13.94 7.77
CA LEU A 41 0.48 12.48 7.65
C LEU A 41 0.89 11.80 8.95
N ILE A 42 1.81 12.42 9.72
CA ILE A 42 2.19 11.94 11.05
C ILE A 42 1.00 12.07 12.00
N HIS A 43 0.31 13.21 11.98
CA HIS A 43 -0.88 13.42 12.78
C HIS A 43 -1.97 12.40 12.47
N ASP A 44 -2.26 12.14 11.19
CA ASP A 44 -3.21 11.13 10.74
C ASP A 44 -2.84 9.73 11.23
N ALA A 45 -1.56 9.35 11.13
CA ALA A 45 -1.07 8.07 11.61
C ALA A 45 -1.25 7.94 13.14
N GLN A 46 -0.94 8.99 13.90
CA GLN A 46 -1.12 9.03 15.36
C GLN A 46 -2.61 9.02 15.77
N ALA A 47 -3.44 9.85 15.15
CA ALA A 47 -4.87 9.96 15.42
C ALA A 47 -5.61 8.65 15.09
N SER A 48 -5.14 7.90 14.10
CA SER A 48 -5.67 6.58 13.75
C SER A 48 -5.19 5.43 14.66
N GLY A 49 -4.40 5.72 15.70
CA GLY A 49 -3.84 4.71 16.60
C GLY A 49 -2.83 3.78 15.92
N GLY A 50 -2.13 4.25 14.88
CA GLY A 50 -1.21 3.41 14.11
C GLY A 50 -1.91 2.44 13.15
N SER A 51 -3.07 2.82 12.59
CA SER A 51 -3.71 1.98 11.57
C SER A 51 -2.72 1.63 10.44
N ILE A 52 -2.76 0.39 9.96
CA ILE A 52 -1.90 -0.08 8.87
C ILE A 52 -2.04 0.83 7.65
N SER A 53 -3.26 1.28 7.34
CA SER A 53 -3.51 2.08 6.12
C SER A 53 -2.89 3.47 6.19
N THR A 54 -3.03 4.17 7.31
CA THR A 54 -2.46 5.51 7.51
C THR A 54 -0.94 5.44 7.65
N THR A 55 -0.44 4.42 8.35
CA THR A 55 1.00 4.18 8.51
C THR A 55 1.66 3.82 7.18
N PHE A 56 1.00 3.02 6.34
CA PHE A 56 1.47 2.71 4.99
C PHE A 56 1.49 3.95 4.08
N LYS A 57 0.49 4.82 4.20
CA LYS A 57 0.46 6.10 3.47
C LYS A 57 1.67 6.96 3.85
N LEU A 58 1.93 7.14 5.14
CA LEU A 58 3.11 7.85 5.64
C LEU A 58 4.42 7.23 5.11
N TYR A 59 4.57 5.91 5.19
CA TYR A 59 5.74 5.20 4.64
C TYR A 59 5.96 5.48 3.14
N LYS A 60 4.88 5.43 2.35
CA LYS A 60 4.94 5.66 0.90
C LYS A 60 5.27 7.11 0.56
N ASP A 61 4.68 8.07 1.25
CA ASP A 61 4.96 9.48 1.00
C ASP A 61 6.38 9.86 1.45
N LEU A 62 6.87 9.31 2.57
CA LEU A 62 8.28 9.44 2.98
C LEU A 62 9.25 8.80 1.98
N THR A 63 8.84 7.74 1.27
CA THR A 63 9.65 7.13 0.22
C THR A 63 9.96 8.13 -0.90
N VAL A 64 8.95 8.87 -1.35
CA VAL A 64 9.09 9.87 -2.41
C VAL A 64 9.98 11.03 -1.95
N VAL A 65 9.91 11.40 -0.67
CA VAL A 65 10.77 12.42 -0.05
C VAL A 65 12.24 11.96 -0.09
N CYS A 66 12.53 10.72 0.35
CA CYS A 66 13.90 10.17 0.29
C CYS A 66 14.45 10.12 -1.14
N GLU A 67 13.65 9.67 -2.11
CA GLU A 67 14.05 9.63 -3.52
C GLU A 67 14.34 11.04 -4.07
N SER A 68 13.55 12.03 -3.66
CA SER A 68 13.75 13.42 -4.05
C SER A 68 15.05 13.97 -3.46
N LEU A 69 15.34 13.69 -2.18
CA LEU A 69 16.59 14.07 -1.52
C LEU A 69 17.81 13.43 -2.19
N ASP A 70 17.75 12.13 -2.47
CA ASP A 70 18.82 11.39 -3.15
C ASP A 70 19.12 11.96 -4.54
N SER A 71 18.08 12.39 -5.28
CA SER A 71 18.24 13.04 -6.59
C SER A 71 18.92 14.42 -6.53
N LEU A 72 18.88 15.09 -5.37
CA LEU A 72 19.52 16.38 -5.16
C LEU A 72 21.00 16.23 -4.80
N LEU A 73 21.41 15.10 -4.21
CA LEU A 73 22.79 14.80 -3.88
C LEU A 73 23.62 14.64 -5.17
N PRO A 74 24.67 15.46 -5.40
CA PRO A 74 25.50 15.33 -6.59
C PRO A 74 26.35 14.05 -6.50
N PRO A 75 26.49 13.27 -7.59
CA PRO A 75 27.42 12.16 -7.61
C PRO A 75 28.86 12.70 -7.47
N GLY A 76 29.52 12.38 -6.34
CA GLY A 76 30.92 12.73 -6.12
C GLY A 76 31.21 14.16 -5.66
N SER A 77 30.21 14.95 -5.22
CA SER A 77 30.49 16.26 -4.62
C SER A 77 31.14 16.07 -3.25
N ARG A 78 32.43 16.39 -3.18
CA ARG A 78 33.23 16.46 -1.95
C ARG A 78 33.50 17.91 -1.52
N GLU A 79 32.90 18.86 -2.22
CA GLU A 79 33.14 20.30 -2.10
C GLU A 79 31.83 21.00 -1.72
N GLY A 80 31.68 21.22 -0.41
CA GLY A 80 30.44 21.63 0.27
C GLY A 80 30.17 20.83 1.55
N LYS A 81 31.22 20.58 2.35
CA LYS A 81 31.28 19.51 3.36
C LYS A 81 30.22 19.56 4.47
N THR A 82 29.71 20.72 4.87
CA THR A 82 28.82 20.78 6.04
C THR A 82 27.36 20.57 5.66
N GLU A 83 26.85 21.30 4.66
CA GLU A 83 25.45 21.21 4.23
C GLU A 83 25.16 19.88 3.52
N LEU A 84 26.11 19.38 2.72
CA LEU A 84 25.97 18.08 2.06
C LEU A 84 25.99 16.93 3.07
N THR A 85 26.81 17.03 4.12
CA THR A 85 26.83 16.04 5.20
C THR A 85 25.55 16.10 6.04
N ALA A 86 25.03 17.28 6.37
CA ALA A 86 23.74 17.42 7.05
C ALA A 86 22.62 16.77 6.24
N LEU A 87 22.54 17.05 4.93
CA LEU A 87 21.55 16.45 4.04
C LEU A 87 21.69 14.92 3.92
N SER A 88 22.93 14.42 3.91
CA SER A 88 23.21 12.98 3.90
C SER A 88 22.80 12.30 5.21
N ASN A 89 22.97 12.98 6.35
CA ASN A 89 22.53 12.49 7.65
C ASN A 89 21.00 12.47 7.71
N ASP A 90 20.34 13.55 7.29
CA ASP A 90 18.87 13.63 7.23
C ASP A 90 18.29 12.50 6.35
N LEU A 91 18.90 12.25 5.19
CA LEU A 91 18.49 11.14 4.32
C LEU A 91 18.67 9.77 5.01
N SER A 92 19.75 9.59 5.77
CA SER A 92 20.01 8.35 6.52
C SER A 92 18.98 8.14 7.63
N ASP A 93 18.64 9.19 8.37
CA ASP A 93 17.63 9.16 9.42
C ASP A 93 16.22 8.91 8.86
N MET A 94 15.87 9.54 7.72
CA MET A 94 14.60 9.27 7.05
C MET A 94 14.49 7.84 6.53
N ASN A 95 15.59 7.28 6.00
CA ASN A 95 15.62 5.87 5.61
C ASN A 95 15.44 4.94 6.81
N ARG A 96 16.05 5.24 7.95
CA ARG A 96 15.84 4.49 9.19
C ARG A 96 14.36 4.52 9.63
N LEU A 97 13.73 5.70 9.63
CA LEU A 97 12.31 5.82 9.95
C LEU A 97 11.43 5.00 9.00
N ARG A 98 11.75 4.98 7.71
CA ARG A 98 11.03 4.14 6.74
C ARG A 98 11.14 2.65 7.06
N GLU A 99 12.31 2.19 7.47
CA GLU A 99 12.50 0.79 7.90
C GLU A 99 11.70 0.45 9.16
N GLU A 100 11.64 1.38 10.12
CA GLU A 100 10.83 1.23 11.34
C GLU A 100 9.33 1.17 11.01
N LEU A 101 8.83 2.05 10.12
CA LEU A 101 7.44 2.03 9.65
C LEU A 101 7.13 0.75 8.86
N SER A 102 8.03 0.32 7.99
CA SER A 102 7.90 -0.94 7.23
C SER A 102 7.78 -2.14 8.18
N SER A 103 8.65 -2.21 9.18
CA SER A 103 8.63 -3.26 10.21
C SER A 103 7.33 -3.25 11.01
N TYR A 104 6.86 -2.07 11.40
CA TYR A 104 5.58 -1.91 12.10
C TYR A 104 4.40 -2.41 11.26
N ILE A 105 4.34 -2.02 9.98
CA ILE A 105 3.28 -2.45 9.05
C ILE A 105 3.29 -3.97 8.92
N GLN A 106 4.47 -4.58 8.72
CA GLN A 106 4.61 -6.02 8.59
C GLN A 106 4.15 -6.76 9.85
N GLN A 107 4.60 -6.33 11.03
CA GLN A 107 4.23 -6.95 12.30
C GLN A 107 2.72 -6.83 12.59
N THR A 108 2.15 -5.65 12.33
CA THR A 108 0.72 -5.40 12.55
C THR A 108 -0.13 -6.22 11.58
N ALA A 109 0.25 -6.28 10.30
CA ALA A 109 -0.41 -7.11 9.30
C ALA A 109 -0.36 -8.61 9.68
N ALA A 110 0.82 -9.12 10.04
CA ALA A 110 0.97 -10.51 10.50
C ALA A 110 0.13 -10.82 11.76
N SER A 111 0.05 -9.86 12.70
CA SER A 111 -0.82 -9.99 13.87
C SER A 111 -2.30 -10.05 13.50
N MET A 112 -2.74 -9.27 12.50
CA MET A 112 -4.12 -9.32 12.01
C MET A 112 -4.43 -10.61 11.26
N GLU A 113 -3.53 -11.08 10.40
CA GLU A 113 -3.69 -12.33 9.65
C GLU A 113 -3.75 -13.55 10.57
N SER A 114 -2.91 -13.59 11.61
CA SER A 114 -2.93 -14.67 12.60
C SER A 114 -4.22 -14.69 13.44
N LYS A 115 -4.77 -13.52 13.77
CA LYS A 115 -6.06 -13.40 14.48
C LYS A 115 -7.27 -13.65 13.58
N ASN A 116 -7.11 -13.51 12.27
CA ASN A 116 -8.20 -13.65 11.31
C ASN A 116 -7.77 -14.46 10.08
N ALA A 117 -7.56 -15.77 10.28
CA ALA A 117 -7.16 -16.72 9.24
C ALA A 117 -8.13 -16.79 8.05
N GLN A 118 -9.34 -16.23 8.18
CA GLN A 118 -10.29 -16.07 7.06
C GLN A 118 -9.83 -15.02 6.03
N LEU A 119 -9.07 -14.01 6.43
CA LEU A 119 -8.53 -12.99 5.51
C LEU A 119 -7.58 -13.61 4.50
N VAL A 120 -6.63 -14.43 4.96
CA VAL A 120 -5.66 -15.13 4.10
C VAL A 120 -6.27 -16.30 3.30
N SER A 121 -7.34 -16.93 3.79
CA SER A 121 -8.00 -18.05 3.08
C SER A 121 -9.09 -17.62 2.07
N SER A 122 -9.43 -16.33 2.02
CA SER A 122 -10.39 -15.77 1.05
C SER A 122 -9.75 -15.39 -0.30
N ALA A 123 -8.43 -15.23 -0.36
CA ALA A 123 -7.66 -14.83 -1.55
C ALA A 123 -7.56 -15.89 -2.68
N GLY A 124 -8.46 -16.88 -2.68
CA GLY A 124 -8.48 -17.96 -3.67
C GLY A 124 -9.78 -18.78 -3.71
N ARG A 125 -10.84 -18.35 -3.02
CA ARG A 125 -12.14 -19.03 -3.13
C ARG A 125 -12.90 -18.43 -4.30
N SER A 126 -13.03 -19.21 -5.37
CA SER A 126 -14.02 -18.94 -6.42
C SER A 126 -15.39 -18.73 -5.77
N PRO A 127 -16.19 -17.75 -6.22
CA PRO A 127 -17.50 -17.49 -5.65
C PRO A 127 -18.29 -18.80 -5.58
N LYS A 128 -18.73 -19.18 -4.37
CA LYS A 128 -19.68 -20.28 -4.24
C LYS A 128 -20.91 -19.84 -5.03
N ARG A 129 -21.19 -20.52 -6.15
CA ARG A 129 -22.44 -20.35 -6.88
C ARG A 129 -23.56 -20.48 -5.86
N VAL A 130 -24.31 -19.41 -5.64
CA VAL A 130 -25.63 -19.53 -5.04
C VAL A 130 -26.46 -20.24 -6.10
N ILE A 131 -26.66 -21.55 -5.92
CA ILE A 131 -27.70 -22.25 -6.64
C ILE A 131 -28.99 -21.79 -5.98
N VAL A 132 -29.65 -20.80 -6.58
CA VAL A 132 -31.06 -20.53 -6.31
C VAL A 132 -31.82 -21.67 -6.99
N ASP A 133 -32.22 -22.66 -6.20
CA ASP A 133 -33.16 -23.67 -6.66
C ASP A 133 -34.55 -23.02 -6.66
N ASP A 134 -35.01 -22.65 -7.86
CA ASP A 134 -36.34 -22.08 -8.12
C ASP A 134 -37.42 -23.17 -8.26
N ASN A 135 -37.24 -24.34 -7.64
CA ASN A 135 -38.26 -25.38 -7.58
C ASN A 135 -38.84 -25.52 -6.17
N ILE A 136 -39.86 -24.70 -5.93
CA ILE A 136 -40.74 -24.78 -4.76
C ILE A 136 -41.34 -26.20 -4.71
N PRO A 137 -41.25 -26.94 -3.58
CA PRO A 137 -42.01 -28.18 -3.46
C PRO A 137 -43.50 -27.84 -3.41
N GLU A 138 -44.25 -28.12 -4.47
CA GLU A 138 -45.71 -28.06 -4.41
C GLU A 138 -46.21 -29.01 -3.30
N LYS A 139 -46.99 -28.45 -2.36
CA LYS A 139 -47.60 -29.18 -1.25
C LYS A 139 -48.41 -30.39 -1.76
N PRO A 140 -48.35 -31.55 -1.10
CA PRO A 140 -49.13 -32.70 -1.53
C PRO A 140 -50.62 -32.47 -1.30
N SER A 141 -51.40 -32.62 -2.38
CA SER A 141 -52.87 -32.60 -2.36
C SER A 141 -53.42 -33.90 -1.77
N PRO A 142 -54.49 -33.89 -0.96
CA PRO A 142 -55.02 -35.10 -0.35
C PRO A 142 -55.85 -35.87 -1.37
N ARG A 143 -55.41 -37.09 -1.75
CA ARG A 143 -56.23 -38.00 -2.56
C ARG A 143 -56.89 -39.09 -1.71
N LYS A 144 -58.21 -39.17 -1.96
CA LYS A 144 -59.25 -39.97 -1.31
C LYS A 144 -58.91 -41.46 -1.22
N ARG A 145 -59.31 -42.08 -0.10
CA ARG A 145 -59.36 -43.53 0.11
C ARG A 145 -60.48 -44.18 -0.72
N ARG A 146 -60.18 -45.38 -1.27
CA ARG A 146 -60.93 -46.68 -1.20
C ARG A 146 -60.82 -47.48 -2.52
N PRO A 147 -61.09 -48.80 -2.53
CA PRO A 147 -60.98 -49.82 -1.48
C PRO A 147 -60.12 -51.03 -1.92
N SER A 148 -59.89 -51.93 -0.97
CA SER A 148 -59.21 -53.22 -1.11
C SER A 148 -59.88 -54.14 -2.13
N ASN A 149 -59.11 -54.97 -2.84
CA ASN A 149 -59.54 -56.33 -3.16
C ASN A 149 -58.36 -57.30 -3.29
N GLN A 150 -58.65 -58.55 -2.93
CA GLN A 150 -57.82 -59.76 -2.95
C GLN A 150 -57.03 -59.98 -4.24
#